data_AF-A0A1G1I8X7-F1
#
_entry.id   AF-A0A1G1I8X7-F1
#
_cell.length_a   1.000
_cell.length_b   1.000
_cell.length_c   1.000
_cell.angle_alpha   90.00
_cell.angle_beta   90.00
_cell.angle_gamma   90.00
#
_symmetry.space_group_name_H-M   'P 1'
#
loop_
_entity.id
_entity.type
_entity.pdbx_description
1 polymer ?
#
loop_
_entity_poly.entity_id
_entity_poly.type
_entity_poly.pdbx_seq_one_letter_code
_entity_poly.pdbx_strand_id
1 'polypeptide(L)'
;MASKLLTIVIGAVALLVAAPRAPEAAPPAAYTKEHSITFDATALVPPTRWQVPGITPMILTLDPESTDAYRSTERKTLMLKPGSYKFGTYTFDFPFNVTLEGKLDFAASLDQCVVGRETQTLTVKCSRTHPYGGTREYDYK
;
A
#
# COMPACT_ATOMS: atom_id res chain seq x y z
N MET A 1 -49.89 21.67 -76.70
CA MET A 1 -50.15 21.00 -75.40
C MET A 1 -49.18 19.82 -75.31
N ALA A 2 -48.36 19.58 -74.28
CA ALA A 2 -48.21 20.18 -72.97
C ALA A 2 -46.75 19.98 -72.48
N SER A 3 -46.32 20.92 -71.65
CA SER A 3 -45.04 21.05 -70.94
C SER A 3 -44.70 19.84 -70.04
N LYS A 4 -43.41 19.48 -69.89
CA LYS A 4 -42.93 18.70 -68.75
C LYS A 4 -41.66 19.30 -68.15
N LEU A 5 -41.76 19.54 -66.85
CA LEU A 5 -40.85 20.24 -65.94
C LEU A 5 -39.48 19.58 -65.80
N LEU A 6 -38.46 20.43 -65.69
CA LEU A 6 -37.12 20.11 -65.24
C LEU A 6 -37.14 20.01 -63.70
N THR A 7 -36.81 18.85 -63.14
CA THR A 7 -36.67 18.66 -61.68
C THR A 7 -35.21 18.83 -61.28
N ILE A 8 -34.91 19.87 -60.50
CA ILE A 8 -33.59 20.12 -59.91
C ILE A 8 -33.50 19.32 -58.60
N VAL A 9 -32.56 18.38 -58.52
CA VAL A 9 -32.23 17.68 -57.27
C VAL A 9 -31.12 18.46 -56.57
N ILE A 10 -31.47 19.16 -55.49
CA ILE A 10 -30.49 19.82 -54.62
C ILE A 10 -29.90 18.74 -53.70
N GLY A 11 -28.69 18.30 -54.01
CA GLY A 11 -27.92 17.40 -53.15
C GLY A 11 -27.37 18.16 -51.93
N ALA A 12 -27.87 17.86 -50.74
CA ALA A 12 -27.31 18.34 -49.49
C ALA A 12 -26.02 17.55 -49.17
N VAL A 13 -24.87 18.19 -49.35
CA VAL A 13 -23.57 17.67 -48.89
C VAL A 13 -23.47 17.96 -47.40
N ALA A 14 -23.66 16.95 -46.55
CA ALA A 14 -23.38 17.06 -45.12
C ALA A 14 -21.86 17.02 -44.90
N LEU A 15 -21.26 18.17 -44.57
CA LEU A 15 -19.90 18.21 -44.06
C LEU A 15 -19.85 17.55 -42.67
N LEU A 16 -19.25 16.36 -42.58
CA LEU A 16 -18.82 15.75 -41.33
C LEU A 16 -17.62 16.53 -40.80
N VAL A 17 -17.87 17.49 -39.90
CA VAL A 17 -16.81 18.13 -39.11
C VAL A 17 -16.33 17.12 -38.09
N ALA A 18 -15.12 16.57 -38.28
CA ALA A 18 -14.48 15.74 -37.28
C ALA A 18 -14.17 16.59 -36.05
N ALA A 19 -14.87 16.34 -34.94
CA ALA A 19 -14.55 16.97 -33.66
C ALA A 19 -13.15 16.53 -33.21
N PRO A 20 -12.30 17.45 -32.71
CA PRO A 20 -11.02 17.05 -32.14
C PRO A 20 -11.28 16.15 -30.93
N ARG A 21 -10.68 14.94 -30.95
CA ARG A 21 -10.65 14.07 -29.77
C ARG A 21 -9.89 14.81 -28.68
N ALA A 22 -10.51 14.95 -27.51
CA ALA A 22 -9.82 15.42 -26.32
C ALA A 22 -8.64 14.47 -26.03
N PRO A 23 -7.48 14.98 -25.56
CA PRO A 23 -6.38 14.11 -25.17
C PRO A 23 -6.84 13.22 -24.02
N GLU A 24 -6.65 11.91 -24.18
CA GLU A 24 -6.81 10.93 -23.11
C GLU A 24 -5.88 11.34 -21.96
N ALA A 25 -6.40 11.45 -20.73
CA ALA A 25 -5.58 11.75 -19.57
C ALA A 25 -4.49 10.68 -19.43
N ALA A 26 -3.23 11.09 -19.25
CA ALA A 26 -2.13 10.15 -19.08
C ALA A 26 -2.42 9.19 -17.90
N PRO A 27 -2.05 7.91 -17.99
CA PRO A 27 -2.23 6.96 -16.90
C PRO A 27 -1.65 7.51 -15.59
N PRO A 28 -2.33 7.30 -14.44
CA PRO A 28 -1.82 7.74 -13.15
C PRO A 28 -0.41 7.19 -12.92
N ALA A 29 0.48 8.02 -12.40
CA ALA A 29 1.83 7.59 -12.12
C ALA A 29 1.81 6.38 -11.16
N ALA A 30 2.57 5.32 -11.48
CA ALA A 30 2.48 4.03 -10.80
C ALA A 30 2.68 4.12 -9.27
N TYR A 31 3.44 5.10 -8.78
CA TYR A 31 3.65 5.35 -7.35
C TYR A 31 2.39 5.84 -6.60
N THR A 32 1.31 6.19 -7.31
CA THR A 32 0.04 6.60 -6.71
C THR A 32 -0.93 5.45 -6.51
N LYS A 33 -0.67 4.28 -7.10
CA LYS A 33 -1.51 3.09 -6.99
C LYS A 33 -1.40 2.50 -5.59
N GLU A 34 -2.54 2.22 -4.97
CA GLU A 34 -2.57 1.52 -3.68
C GLU A 34 -2.56 0.00 -3.88
N HIS A 35 -1.91 -0.69 -2.95
CA HIS A 35 -1.78 -2.13 -2.90
C HIS A 35 -2.28 -2.66 -1.56
N SER A 36 -2.99 -3.79 -1.62
CA SER A 36 -3.43 -4.51 -0.42
C SER A 36 -2.24 -5.18 0.25
N ILE A 37 -1.85 -4.68 1.42
CA ILE A 37 -0.78 -5.26 2.25
C ILE A 37 -1.38 -5.82 3.53
N THR A 38 -1.23 -7.12 3.75
CA THR A 38 -1.69 -7.80 4.96
C THR A 38 -0.58 -7.85 6.00
N PHE A 39 -0.91 -7.44 7.22
CA PHE A 39 -0.07 -7.51 8.40
C PHE A 39 -0.55 -8.68 9.26
N ASP A 40 0.32 -9.66 9.47
CA ASP A 40 0.10 -10.79 10.37
C ASP A 40 1.10 -10.73 11.52
N ALA A 41 0.66 -10.14 12.63
CA ALA A 41 1.42 -10.05 13.88
C ALA A 41 0.88 -11.02 14.95
N THR A 42 0.08 -12.03 14.55
CA THR A 42 -0.60 -12.96 15.47
C THR A 42 0.34 -13.83 16.30
N ALA A 43 1.59 -13.97 15.84
CA ALA A 43 2.63 -14.72 16.52
C ALA A 43 3.47 -13.88 17.51
N LEU A 44 3.16 -12.59 17.69
CA LEU A 44 3.86 -11.77 18.68
C LEU A 44 3.51 -12.24 20.10
N VAL A 45 4.55 -12.53 20.89
CA VAL A 45 4.41 -12.97 22.28
C VAL A 45 5.11 -11.98 23.22
N PRO A 46 4.36 -11.35 24.15
CA PRO A 46 2.92 -11.41 24.35
C PRO A 46 2.23 -10.60 23.24
N PRO A 47 0.91 -10.79 23.07
CA PRO A 47 0.14 -9.91 22.22
C PRO A 47 0.33 -8.44 22.63
N THR A 48 0.44 -7.57 21.63
CA THR A 48 0.70 -6.14 21.78
C THR A 48 -0.14 -5.34 20.80
N ARG A 49 0.03 -4.01 20.80
CA ARG A 49 -0.51 -3.15 19.75
C ARG A 49 0.58 -2.78 18.77
N TRP A 50 0.18 -2.57 17.52
CA TRP A 50 1.09 -2.19 16.46
C TRP A 50 0.51 -1.05 15.61
N GLN A 51 1.40 -0.38 14.89
CA GLN A 51 1.10 0.75 14.03
C GLN A 51 1.96 0.78 12.78
N VAL A 52 1.45 1.48 11.77
CA VAL A 52 2.22 2.03 10.65
C VAL A 52 2.04 3.56 10.71
N PRO A 53 3.03 4.31 11.25
CA PRO A 53 2.90 5.76 11.42
C PRO A 53 2.51 6.48 10.14
N GLY A 54 1.57 7.43 10.24
CA GLY A 54 1.01 8.15 9.10
C GLY A 54 -0.11 7.41 8.36
N ILE A 55 -0.30 6.11 8.61
CA ILE A 55 -1.41 5.30 8.08
C ILE A 55 -2.39 4.91 9.18
N THR A 56 -1.89 4.54 10.36
CA THR A 56 -2.69 4.12 11.51
C THR A 56 -2.57 5.12 12.66
N PRO A 57 -3.55 5.16 13.59
CA PRO A 57 -3.43 5.93 14.82
C PRO A 57 -2.16 5.56 15.62
N MET A 58 -1.59 6.54 16.30
CA MET A 58 -0.31 6.38 16.98
C MET A 58 -0.45 5.75 18.37
N ILE A 59 0.26 4.65 18.65
CA ILE A 59 0.09 3.87 19.89
C ILE A 59 0.66 4.54 21.15
N LEU A 60 1.64 5.44 20.99
CA LEU A 60 2.37 6.05 22.11
C LEU A 60 1.63 7.23 22.74
N THR A 61 0.65 7.80 22.04
CA THR A 61 -0.11 8.97 22.47
C THR A 61 -1.50 8.61 22.99
N LEU A 62 -1.85 7.33 23.01
CA LEU A 62 -3.20 6.86 23.32
C LEU A 62 -3.21 6.05 24.62
N ASP A 63 -4.25 6.25 25.41
CA ASP A 63 -4.52 5.47 26.62
C ASP A 63 -4.79 4.00 26.23
N PRO A 64 -4.05 3.03 26.77
CA PRO A 64 -4.10 1.62 26.35
C PRO A 64 -5.49 0.98 26.43
N GLU A 65 -6.41 1.51 27.23
CA GLU A 65 -7.78 1.00 27.33
C GLU A 65 -8.73 1.58 26.26
N SER A 66 -8.50 2.82 25.80
CA SER A 66 -9.34 3.51 24.80
C SER A 66 -8.77 3.52 23.38
N THR A 67 -7.59 2.92 23.19
CA THR A 67 -6.86 2.94 21.91
C THR A 67 -7.50 2.04 20.84
N ASP A 68 -7.88 2.65 19.70
CA ASP A 68 -8.30 1.96 18.45
C ASP A 68 -7.12 1.36 17.65
N ALA A 69 -5.88 1.48 18.13
CA ALA A 69 -4.73 0.91 17.45
C ALA A 69 -4.81 -0.61 17.36
N TYR A 70 -4.31 -1.13 16.24
CA TYR A 70 -4.48 -2.53 15.90
C TYR A 70 -3.82 -3.46 16.89
N ARG A 71 -4.57 -4.49 17.27
CA ARG A 71 -4.11 -5.55 18.15
C ARG A 71 -3.34 -6.57 17.33
N SER A 72 -2.28 -7.11 17.91
CA SER A 72 -1.55 -8.23 17.33
C SER A 72 -2.28 -9.57 17.51
N THR A 73 -3.55 -9.57 17.90
CA THR A 73 -4.37 -10.80 18.03
C THR A 73 -5.11 -11.13 16.73
N GLU A 74 -5.02 -10.26 15.72
CA GLU A 74 -5.73 -10.38 14.46
C GLU A 74 -4.86 -9.89 13.30
N ARG A 75 -5.15 -10.39 12.09
CA ARG A 75 -4.56 -9.87 10.86
C ARG A 75 -5.30 -8.62 10.42
N LYS A 76 -4.58 -7.65 9.84
CA LYS A 76 -5.18 -6.47 9.21
C LYS A 76 -4.63 -6.26 7.82
N THR A 77 -5.46 -5.75 6.92
CA THR A 77 -5.02 -5.36 5.58
C THR A 77 -5.12 -3.85 5.45
N LEU A 78 -4.05 -3.21 5.00
CA LEU A 78 -3.96 -1.77 4.74
C LEU A 78 -3.75 -1.54 3.24
N MET A 79 -4.33 -0.46 2.73
CA MET A 79 -4.07 0.02 1.37
C MET A 79 -2.86 0.95 1.40
N LEU A 80 -1.74 0.51 0.85
CA LEU A 80 -0.47 1.25 0.87
C LEU A 80 -0.02 1.58 -0.53
N LYS A 81 0.50 2.80 -0.72
CA LYS A 81 1.17 3.19 -1.97
C LYS A 81 2.62 2.68 -1.94
N PRO A 82 3.29 2.57 -3.10
CA PRO A 82 4.72 2.34 -3.14
C PRO A 82 5.47 3.40 -2.31
N GLY A 83 6.40 2.96 -1.47
CA GLY A 83 7.14 3.86 -0.58
C GLY A 83 7.71 3.17 0.66
N SER A 84 8.35 3.97 1.51
CA SER A 84 8.96 3.53 2.75
C SER A 84 8.03 3.74 3.94
N TYR A 85 7.95 2.71 4.77
CA TYR A 85 7.07 2.63 5.93
C TYR A 85 7.84 2.09 7.13
N LYS A 86 7.18 2.14 8.29
CA LYS A 86 7.70 1.57 9.53
C LYS A 86 6.62 0.74 10.20
N PHE A 87 6.95 -0.49 10.58
CA PHE A 87 6.12 -1.27 11.49
C PHE A 87 6.60 -0.97 12.91
N GLY A 88 5.71 -0.53 13.79
CA GLY A 88 6.05 -0.18 15.17
C GLY A 88 5.17 -0.88 16.18
N THR A 89 5.78 -1.33 17.26
CA THR A 89 5.12 -1.75 18.51
C THR A 89 5.61 -0.85 19.65
N TYR A 90 5.17 -1.10 20.89
CA TYR A 90 5.70 -0.37 22.06
C TYR A 90 7.17 -0.64 22.35
N THR A 91 7.72 -1.76 21.87
CA THR A 91 9.04 -2.26 22.30
C THR A 91 10.07 -2.34 21.18
N PHE A 92 9.61 -2.33 19.93
CA PHE A 92 10.49 -2.35 18.77
C PHE A 92 9.78 -1.76 17.55
N ASP A 93 10.59 -1.32 16.60
CA ASP A 93 10.15 -0.98 15.26
C ASP A 93 11.18 -1.41 14.22
N PHE A 94 10.76 -1.47 12.95
CA PHE A 94 11.65 -1.69 11.83
C PHE A 94 11.08 -1.08 10.54
N PRO A 95 11.94 -0.64 9.61
CA PRO A 95 11.52 -0.13 8.31
C PRO A 95 11.15 -1.27 7.35
N PHE A 96 10.20 -0.99 6.45
CA PHE A 96 9.90 -1.83 5.29
C PHE A 96 9.49 -0.95 4.10
N ASN A 97 9.60 -1.48 2.88
CA ASN A 97 9.19 -0.82 1.65
C ASN A 97 8.05 -1.57 1.00
N VAL A 98 7.18 -0.83 0.32
CA VAL A 98 6.22 -1.36 -0.66
C VAL A 98 6.74 -0.98 -2.05
N THR A 99 7.00 -1.96 -2.90
CA THR A 99 7.47 -1.73 -4.29
C THR A 99 6.34 -1.21 -5.18
N LEU A 100 6.67 -0.82 -6.43
CA LEU A 100 5.68 -0.41 -7.44
C LEU A 100 4.66 -1.52 -7.78
N GLU A 101 5.02 -2.78 -7.56
CA GLU A 101 4.18 -3.95 -7.76
C GLU A 101 3.38 -4.32 -6.51
N GLY A 102 3.58 -3.59 -5.40
CA GLY A 102 2.98 -3.87 -4.11
C GLY A 102 3.67 -4.99 -3.34
N LYS A 103 4.94 -5.27 -3.62
CA LYS A 103 5.71 -6.28 -2.90
C LYS A 103 6.42 -5.67 -1.70
N LEU A 104 6.65 -6.49 -0.69
CA LEU A 104 7.36 -6.08 0.52
C LEU A 104 8.86 -6.28 0.37
N ASP A 105 9.62 -5.30 0.81
CA ASP A 105 11.08 -5.39 0.97
C ASP A 105 11.49 -4.84 2.33
N PHE A 106 12.49 -5.43 2.99
CA PHE A 106 12.96 -5.04 4.33
C PHE A 106 14.39 -5.53 4.59
N ALA A 107 15.09 -5.15 5.66
CA ALA A 107 16.48 -5.60 5.84
C ALA A 107 16.57 -7.13 6.03
N ALA A 108 17.55 -7.81 5.41
CA ALA A 108 17.79 -9.25 5.62
C ALA A 108 18.14 -9.58 7.09
N SER A 109 18.66 -8.59 7.83
CA SER A 109 18.86 -8.66 9.27
C SER A 109 17.56 -8.78 10.09
N LEU A 110 16.39 -8.84 9.46
CA LEU A 110 15.08 -9.08 10.08
C LEU A 110 14.58 -10.52 9.85
N ASP A 111 15.24 -11.30 9.00
CA ASP A 111 14.76 -12.62 8.55
C ASP A 111 14.64 -13.64 9.71
N GLN A 112 15.29 -13.40 10.86
CA GLN A 112 15.09 -14.23 12.06
C GLN A 112 13.66 -14.16 12.63
N CYS A 113 12.88 -13.12 12.31
CA CYS A 113 11.54 -12.97 12.87
C CYS A 113 10.51 -12.23 12.00
N VAL A 114 10.91 -11.69 10.84
CA VAL A 114 10.02 -11.06 9.85
C VAL A 114 10.07 -11.88 8.57
N VAL A 115 8.90 -12.18 8.01
CA VAL A 115 8.75 -13.00 6.80
C VAL A 115 7.80 -12.31 5.83
N GLY A 116 7.96 -12.61 4.54
CA GLY A 116 7.04 -12.16 3.49
C GLY A 116 7.61 -11.14 2.52
N ARG A 117 8.94 -11.03 2.44
CA ARG A 117 9.62 -10.33 1.35
C ARG A 117 9.16 -10.86 -0.01
N GLU A 118 9.04 -9.99 -1.01
CA GLU A 118 8.49 -10.30 -2.34
C GLU A 118 7.03 -10.77 -2.33
N THR A 119 6.32 -10.60 -1.21
CA THR A 119 4.89 -10.90 -1.06
C THR A 119 4.09 -9.65 -0.66
N GLN A 120 2.78 -9.81 -0.51
CA GLN A 120 1.85 -8.79 0.01
C GLN A 120 1.49 -9.02 1.48
N THR A 121 2.17 -9.94 2.17
CA THR A 121 1.89 -10.29 3.56
C THR A 121 3.13 -10.09 4.41
N LEU A 122 3.12 -9.13 5.33
CA LEU A 122 4.16 -8.93 6.33
C LEU A 122 3.82 -9.76 7.56
N THR A 123 4.55 -10.86 7.78
CA THR A 123 4.40 -11.68 8.98
C THR A 123 5.47 -11.32 10.01
N VAL A 124 5.06 -10.95 11.23
CA VAL A 124 5.95 -10.53 12.31
C VAL A 124 5.83 -11.52 13.47
N LYS A 125 6.94 -12.19 13.79
CA LYS A 125 7.05 -13.22 14.83
C LYS A 125 8.12 -12.88 15.88
N CYS A 126 8.52 -11.61 15.96
CA CYS A 126 9.60 -11.16 16.83
C CYS A 126 9.21 -11.30 18.31
N SER A 127 10.20 -11.62 19.15
CA SER A 127 10.02 -11.63 20.61
C SER A 127 10.25 -10.23 21.18
N ARG A 128 9.70 -9.96 22.39
CA ARG A 128 9.69 -8.64 23.07
C ARG A 128 10.97 -7.80 23.02
N THR A 129 12.14 -8.41 22.85
CA THR A 129 13.40 -7.72 23.15
C THR A 129 14.16 -7.26 21.91
N HIS A 130 14.05 -7.90 20.74
CA HIS A 130 14.89 -7.55 19.60
C HIS A 130 14.24 -7.96 18.26
N PRO A 131 14.05 -7.02 17.31
CA PRO A 131 13.79 -7.37 15.93
C PRO A 131 15.09 -7.75 15.19
N TYR A 132 16.26 -7.66 15.83
CA TYR A 132 17.58 -8.01 15.28
C TYR A 132 18.19 -9.17 16.09
N GLY A 133 18.40 -10.32 15.45
CA GLY A 133 19.01 -11.48 16.10
C GLY A 133 20.52 -11.32 16.18
N GLY A 134 21.04 -10.96 17.36
CA GLY A 134 22.47 -10.97 17.66
C GLY A 134 22.69 -11.13 19.16
N THR A 135 23.62 -12.00 19.55
CA THR A 135 24.07 -12.13 20.94
C THR A 135 24.62 -10.78 21.39
N ARG A 136 24.11 -10.22 22.49
CA ARG A 136 24.80 -9.10 23.15
C ARG A 136 26.08 -9.65 23.77
N GLU A 137 27.19 -9.58 23.03
CA GLU A 137 28.51 -9.80 23.60
C GLU A 137 28.81 -8.61 24.51
N TYR A 138 28.38 -8.71 25.76
CA TYR A 138 28.85 -7.84 26.82
C TYR A 138 30.24 -8.30 27.23
N ASP A 139 31.23 -8.00 26.40
CA ASP A 139 32.63 -8.04 26.80
C ASP A 139 32.88 -6.83 27.73
N TYR A 140 32.65 -7.03 29.03
CA TYR A 140 33.30 -6.20 30.04
C TYR A 140 34.74 -6.70 30.17
N LYS A 141 35.68 -5.98 29.56
CA LYS A 141 37.09 -5.99 30.00
C LYS A 141 37.26 -5.08 31.21
#